data_AF-A0A968NSR2-F1
#
_entry.id   AF-A0A968NSR2-F1
#
_cell.length_a   1.000
_cell.length_b   1.000
_cell.length_c   1.000
_cell.angle_alpha   90.00
_cell.angle_beta   90.00
_cell.angle_gamma   90.00
#
_symmetry.space_group_name_H-M   'P 1'
#
loop_
_entity.id
_entity.type
_entity.pdbx_description
1 polymer ?
#
loop_
_entity_poly.entity_id
_entity_poly.type
_entity_poly.pdbx_seq_one_letter_code
_entity_poly.pdbx_strand_id
1 'polypeptide(L)'
;MMNQTLKPLYFAVPLAFEAHAIAQDQSQPTQRSYLKALAVYAVEFYLRCLGIGADFAQGDWRDPWMSKLIDVADVCLPQGKLECCVVLPNAEVLQISPDAWGDRIAYVAVQMDRSLKSATLLGFIPNPAIDLPLSQLRSIDQLPDFLSQFAQQNLPMNRSFINLRNWLEGAFETGWQSLESALEMNQLQAIAVRGEERHEISVRQAKLIDLASIWAIDRSCCRWQLR
;
A
#
# COMPACT_ATOMS: atom_id res chain seq x y z
N MET A 1 -9.45 31.87 -19.92
CA MET A 1 -9.75 30.49 -19.51
C MET A 1 -8.58 29.62 -19.93
N MET A 2 -7.64 29.36 -19.02
CA MET A 2 -6.51 28.46 -19.28
C MET A 2 -6.97 27.03 -18.98
N ASN A 3 -7.32 26.28 -20.03
CA ASN A 3 -7.40 24.82 -19.93
C ASN A 3 -5.97 24.32 -19.75
N GLN A 4 -5.54 24.15 -18.50
CA GLN A 4 -4.37 23.33 -18.22
C GLN A 4 -4.79 21.89 -18.48
N THR A 5 -4.48 21.40 -19.68
CA THR A 5 -4.44 19.97 -19.97
C THR A 5 -3.37 19.37 -19.07
N LEU A 6 -3.77 18.96 -17.86
CA LEU A 6 -2.94 18.15 -16.98
C LEU A 6 -2.60 16.89 -17.77
N LYS A 7 -1.34 16.81 -18.22
CA LYS A 7 -0.84 15.57 -18.81
C LYS A 7 -1.05 14.48 -17.77
N PRO A 8 -1.59 13.31 -18.14
CA PRO A 8 -1.65 12.18 -17.23
C PRO A 8 -0.22 11.90 -16.78
N LEU A 9 0.00 12.05 -15.48
CA LEU A 9 1.27 11.69 -14.87
C LEU A 9 1.31 10.17 -14.77
N TYR A 10 2.40 9.62 -15.27
CA TYR A 10 2.70 8.19 -15.32
C TYR A 10 3.89 7.90 -14.42
N PHE A 11 3.95 6.69 -13.88
CA PHE A 11 5.08 6.28 -13.04
C PHE A 11 5.83 5.09 -13.67
N ALA A 12 7.10 5.29 -13.98
CA ALA A 12 7.95 4.25 -14.57
C ALA A 12 8.75 3.51 -13.48
N VAL A 13 8.70 2.18 -13.54
CA VAL A 13 9.36 1.25 -12.63
C VAL A 13 10.41 0.47 -13.41
N PRO A 14 11.69 0.50 -13.02
CA PRO A 14 12.68 -0.41 -13.58
C PRO A 14 12.41 -1.84 -13.11
N LEU A 15 12.29 -2.77 -14.07
CA LEU A 15 12.19 -4.20 -13.80
C LEU A 15 13.60 -4.79 -13.84
N ALA A 16 14.32 -4.62 -12.73
CA ALA A 16 15.67 -5.16 -12.59
C ALA A 16 15.65 -6.67 -12.31
N PHE A 17 16.84 -7.25 -12.12
CA PHE A 17 17.02 -8.67 -11.84
C PHE A 17 16.10 -9.21 -10.72
N GLU A 18 15.93 -8.44 -9.64
CA GLU A 18 15.06 -8.81 -8.52
C GLU A 18 13.60 -9.00 -8.95
N ALA A 19 13.06 -8.09 -9.77
CA ALA A 19 11.69 -8.17 -10.26
C ALA A 19 11.47 -9.46 -11.07
N HIS A 20 12.43 -9.80 -11.92
CA HIS A 20 12.37 -11.01 -12.73
C HIS A 20 12.54 -12.29 -11.92
N ALA A 21 13.43 -12.29 -10.91
CA ALA A 21 13.63 -13.42 -10.02
C ALA A 21 12.36 -13.73 -9.22
N ILE A 22 11.73 -12.69 -8.65
CA ILE A 22 10.46 -12.80 -7.93
C ILE A 22 9.36 -13.30 -8.87
N ALA A 23 9.24 -12.73 -10.07
CA ALA A 23 8.21 -13.15 -11.02
C ALA A 23 8.40 -14.60 -11.49
N GLN A 24 9.63 -15.08 -11.63
CA GLN A 24 9.91 -16.49 -11.97
C GLN A 24 9.51 -17.45 -10.85
N ASP A 25 9.75 -17.08 -9.60
CA ASP A 25 9.43 -17.93 -8.44
C ASP A 25 7.92 -18.02 -8.18
N GLN A 26 7.22 -16.91 -8.36
CA GLN A 26 5.80 -16.78 -8.02
C GLN A 26 4.85 -17.11 -9.18
N SER A 27 5.32 -17.14 -10.43
CA SER A 27 4.45 -17.41 -11.57
C SER A 27 4.32 -18.92 -11.88
N GLN A 28 3.14 -19.32 -12.33
CA GLN A 28 2.96 -20.56 -13.08
C GLN A 28 3.79 -20.56 -14.38
N PRO A 29 4.03 -21.72 -15.02
CA PRO A 29 4.80 -21.82 -16.27
C PRO A 29 4.05 -21.27 -17.50
N THR A 30 3.28 -20.18 -17.33
CA THR A 30 2.60 -19.47 -18.40
C THR A 30 3.17 -18.07 -18.54
N GLN A 31 3.25 -17.57 -19.77
CA GLN A 31 3.68 -16.20 -20.01
C GLN A 31 2.75 -15.18 -19.34
N ARG A 32 1.45 -15.49 -19.22
CA ARG A 32 0.46 -14.60 -18.62
C ARG A 32 0.69 -14.40 -17.11
N SER A 33 0.90 -15.48 -16.36
CA SER A 33 1.20 -15.41 -14.93
C SER A 33 2.51 -14.67 -14.65
N TYR A 34 3.51 -14.84 -15.51
CA TYR A 34 4.78 -14.11 -15.41
C TYR A 34 4.60 -12.59 -15.55
N LEU A 35 3.85 -12.15 -16.56
CA LEU A 35 3.54 -10.74 -16.79
C LEU A 35 2.73 -10.13 -15.65
N LYS A 36 1.79 -10.90 -15.08
CA LYS A 36 1.02 -10.49 -13.90
C LYS A 36 1.90 -10.29 -12.68
N ALA A 37 2.82 -11.22 -12.41
CA ALA A 37 3.75 -11.08 -11.29
C ALA A 37 4.65 -9.83 -11.42
N LEU A 38 5.11 -9.51 -12.64
CA LEU A 38 5.84 -8.26 -12.91
C LEU A 38 4.97 -7.01 -12.68
N ALA A 39 3.69 -7.06 -13.04
CA ALA A 39 2.77 -5.95 -12.78
C ALA A 39 2.53 -5.73 -11.28
N VAL A 40 2.35 -6.82 -10.51
CA VAL A 40 2.25 -6.77 -9.04
C VAL A 40 3.50 -6.14 -8.45
N TYR A 41 4.69 -6.59 -8.86
CA TYR A 41 5.97 -6.00 -8.41
C TYR A 41 6.02 -4.48 -8.69
N ALA A 42 5.60 -4.05 -9.88
CA ALA A 42 5.64 -2.63 -10.25
C ALA A 42 4.70 -1.78 -9.37
N VAL A 43 3.49 -2.26 -9.09
CA VAL A 43 2.54 -1.57 -8.21
C VAL A 43 3.05 -1.55 -6.77
N GLU A 44 3.59 -2.65 -6.28
CA GLU A 44 4.22 -2.69 -4.96
C GLU A 44 5.39 -1.72 -4.82
N PHE A 45 6.25 -1.64 -5.84
CA PHE A 45 7.37 -0.74 -5.86
C PHE A 45 6.89 0.72 -5.76
N TYR A 46 5.86 1.08 -6.53
CA TYR A 46 5.23 2.40 -6.46
C TYR A 46 4.68 2.71 -5.05
N LEU A 47 3.94 1.79 -4.45
CA LEU A 47 3.40 1.95 -3.09
C LEU A 47 4.51 2.11 -2.04
N ARG A 48 5.61 1.37 -2.20
CA ARG A 48 6.80 1.48 -1.34
C ARG A 48 7.45 2.84 -1.46
N CYS A 49 7.57 3.40 -2.67
CA CYS A 49 8.07 4.77 -2.87
C CYS A 49 7.22 5.81 -2.13
N LEU A 50 5.93 5.54 -1.96
CA LEU A 50 4.99 6.42 -1.25
C LEU A 50 4.94 6.17 0.27
N GLY A 51 5.67 5.17 0.78
CA GLY A 51 5.60 4.78 2.19
C GLY A 51 4.26 4.15 2.58
N ILE A 52 3.45 3.72 1.61
CA ILE A 52 2.21 3.00 1.86
C ILE A 52 2.59 1.55 2.15
N GLY A 53 2.42 1.15 3.41
CA GLY A 53 2.57 -0.24 3.82
C GLY A 53 1.48 -1.09 3.19
N ALA A 54 1.75 -1.65 2.01
CA ALA A 54 1.10 -2.91 1.64
C ALA A 54 1.57 -3.97 2.63
N ASP A 55 0.72 -4.93 2.99
CA ASP A 55 1.13 -5.96 3.94
C ASP A 55 2.05 -6.96 3.21
N PHE A 56 3.30 -6.54 2.99
CA PHE A 56 4.28 -7.19 2.12
C PHE A 56 4.69 -8.59 2.63
N ALA A 57 4.34 -8.92 3.87
CA ALA A 57 4.55 -10.22 4.51
C ALA A 57 3.31 -11.12 4.48
N GLN A 58 2.11 -10.57 4.23
CA GLN A 58 0.83 -11.29 4.23
C GLN A 58 0.13 -11.30 2.86
N GLY A 59 0.68 -10.66 1.83
CA GLY A 59 0.12 -10.71 0.48
C GLY A 59 0.12 -12.14 -0.07
N ASP A 60 -1.08 -12.63 -0.42
CA ASP A 60 -1.34 -13.97 -0.99
C ASP A 60 -0.39 -14.36 -2.15
N TRP A 61 0.17 -13.37 -2.85
CA TRP A 61 1.07 -13.55 -4.00
C TRP A 61 2.52 -13.93 -3.64
N ARG A 62 2.97 -13.76 -2.38
CA ARG A 62 4.30 -14.21 -1.91
C ARG A 62 4.29 -15.56 -1.20
N ASP A 63 3.11 -16.07 -0.83
CA ASP A 63 2.98 -17.45 -0.36
C ASP A 63 3.17 -18.38 -1.58
N PRO A 64 4.25 -19.19 -1.64
CA PRO A 64 4.54 -20.07 -2.77
C PRO A 64 3.41 -21.06 -3.08
N TRP A 65 2.50 -21.29 -2.13
CA TRP A 65 1.34 -22.17 -2.31
C TRP A 65 0.13 -21.44 -2.90
N MET A 66 -0.14 -20.20 -2.50
CA MET A 66 -1.33 -19.47 -2.98
C MET A 66 -1.14 -18.87 -4.37
N SER A 67 0.06 -18.36 -4.69
CA SER A 67 0.38 -17.83 -6.04
C SER A 67 0.28 -18.90 -7.16
N LYS A 68 0.41 -20.18 -6.80
CA LYS A 68 0.30 -21.30 -7.75
C LYS A 68 -1.13 -21.77 -7.99
N LEU A 69 -2.08 -21.45 -7.12
CA LEU A 69 -3.44 -21.99 -7.18
C LEU A 69 -4.43 -21.05 -7.88
N ILE A 70 -4.20 -19.73 -7.84
CA ILE A 70 -5.12 -18.75 -8.38
C ILE A 70 -4.33 -17.69 -9.16
N ASP A 71 -4.70 -17.46 -10.41
CA ASP A 71 -4.10 -16.46 -11.34
C ASP A 71 -4.45 -15.02 -10.92
N VAL A 72 -4.14 -14.66 -9.66
CA VAL A 72 -4.46 -13.35 -9.07
C VAL A 72 -3.29 -12.40 -9.26
N ALA A 73 -3.58 -11.18 -9.70
CA ALA A 73 -2.60 -10.11 -9.80
C ALA A 73 -2.92 -9.02 -8.80
N ASP A 74 -3.20 -9.35 -7.53
CA ASP A 74 -3.62 -8.38 -6.52
C ASP A 74 -2.51 -7.95 -5.54
N VAL A 75 -2.60 -6.71 -5.07
CA VAL A 75 -1.82 -6.18 -3.95
C VAL A 75 -2.77 -5.95 -2.77
N CYS A 76 -2.51 -6.63 -1.65
CA CYS A 76 -3.29 -6.49 -0.42
C CYS A 76 -2.86 -5.26 0.39
N LEU A 77 -3.84 -4.41 0.71
CA LEU A 77 -3.71 -3.29 1.63
C LEU A 77 -4.61 -3.52 2.85
N PRO A 78 -4.36 -2.85 3.99
CA PRO A 78 -5.21 -2.96 5.19
C PRO A 78 -6.69 -2.64 4.93
N GLN A 79 -6.97 -1.77 3.96
CA GLN A 79 -8.31 -1.33 3.57
C GLN A 79 -8.92 -2.13 2.40
N GLY A 80 -8.20 -3.09 1.80
CA GLY A 80 -8.71 -3.91 0.69
C GLY A 80 -7.65 -4.25 -0.36
N LYS A 81 -8.08 -4.77 -1.53
CA LYS A 81 -7.17 -5.31 -2.56
C LYS A 81 -7.15 -4.44 -3.82
N LEU A 82 -5.96 -4.19 -4.37
CA LEU A 82 -5.76 -3.55 -5.68
C LEU A 82 -5.52 -4.61 -6.74
N GLU A 83 -6.23 -4.59 -7.87
CA GLU A 83 -5.96 -5.48 -9.00
C GLU A 83 -4.93 -4.83 -9.96
N CYS A 84 -3.89 -5.56 -10.33
CA CYS A 84 -2.85 -5.13 -11.25
C CYS A 84 -3.18 -5.64 -12.66
N CYS A 85 -3.68 -4.75 -13.50
CA CYS A 85 -4.13 -5.08 -14.85
C CYS A 85 -3.01 -4.85 -15.86
N VAL A 86 -2.51 -5.93 -16.46
CA VAL A 86 -1.49 -5.86 -17.52
C VAL A 86 -2.08 -5.25 -18.79
N VAL A 87 -1.41 -4.22 -19.31
CA VAL A 87 -1.74 -3.54 -20.57
C VAL A 87 -0.68 -3.87 -21.61
N LEU A 88 -1.10 -4.36 -22.77
CA LEU A 88 -0.18 -4.64 -23.88
C LEU A 88 0.36 -3.34 -24.50
N PRO A 89 1.55 -3.37 -25.11
CA PRO A 89 2.02 -2.25 -25.92
C PRO A 89 1.00 -1.91 -27.01
N ASN A 90 0.66 -0.63 -27.14
CA ASN A 90 -0.33 -0.10 -28.10
C ASN A 90 -1.80 -0.46 -27.84
N ALA A 91 -2.15 -1.07 -26.70
CA ALA A 91 -3.55 -1.23 -26.35
C ALA A 91 -4.18 0.15 -26.07
N GLU A 92 -5.40 0.37 -26.52
CA GLU A 92 -6.18 1.59 -26.26
C GLU A 92 -7.23 1.39 -25.16
N VAL A 93 -7.50 0.12 -24.82
CA VAL A 93 -8.48 -0.29 -23.81
C VAL A 93 -7.81 -1.14 -22.74
N LEU A 94 -8.26 -0.95 -21.50
CA LEU A 94 -7.97 -1.81 -20.36
C LEU A 94 -8.99 -2.94 -20.32
N GLN A 95 -8.50 -4.17 -20.41
CA GLN A 95 -9.32 -5.36 -20.28
C GLN A 95 -9.22 -5.92 -18.86
N ILE A 96 -10.34 -5.93 -18.15
CA ILE A 96 -10.47 -6.48 -16.80
C ILE A 96 -11.39 -7.68 -16.90
N SER A 97 -10.89 -8.87 -16.53
CA SER A 97 -11.71 -10.07 -16.45
C SER A 97 -12.91 -9.84 -15.53
N PRO A 98 -14.15 -10.18 -15.95
CA PRO A 98 -15.34 -10.09 -15.10
C PRO A 98 -15.19 -10.85 -13.77
N ASP A 99 -14.42 -11.94 -13.75
CA ASP A 99 -14.12 -12.73 -12.55
C ASP A 99 -13.34 -11.94 -11.48
N ALA A 100 -12.67 -10.85 -11.87
CA ALA A 100 -11.94 -9.96 -10.96
C ALA A 100 -12.78 -8.75 -10.51
N TRP A 101 -14.06 -8.66 -10.90
CA TRP A 101 -14.94 -7.57 -10.50
C TRP A 101 -15.44 -7.74 -9.07
N GLY A 102 -15.37 -6.67 -8.27
CA GLY A 102 -16.12 -6.56 -7.01
C GLY A 102 -15.29 -6.62 -5.73
N ASP A 103 -14.34 -7.54 -5.59
CA ASP A 103 -13.52 -7.67 -4.37
C ASP A 103 -12.23 -6.82 -4.41
N ARG A 104 -12.27 -5.71 -5.14
CA ARG A 104 -11.11 -4.84 -5.40
C ARG A 104 -11.50 -3.38 -5.21
N ILE A 105 -10.67 -2.64 -4.50
CA ILE A 105 -10.89 -1.22 -4.21
C ILE A 105 -10.55 -0.34 -5.42
N ALA A 106 -9.63 -0.80 -6.27
CA ALA A 106 -9.30 -0.21 -7.56
C ALA A 106 -8.50 -1.17 -8.44
N TYR A 107 -8.44 -0.83 -9.72
CA TYR A 107 -7.75 -1.56 -10.79
C TYR A 107 -6.67 -0.64 -11.37
N VAL A 108 -5.41 -1.07 -11.27
CA VAL A 108 -4.23 -0.31 -11.69
C VAL A 108 -3.76 -0.82 -13.05
N ALA A 109 -3.71 0.06 -14.04
CA ALA A 109 -3.25 -0.27 -15.38
C ALA A 109 -1.72 -0.20 -15.46
N VAL A 110 -1.08 -1.32 -15.78
CA VAL A 110 0.37 -1.45 -15.86
C VAL A 110 0.79 -1.88 -17.25
N GLN A 111 1.48 -1.01 -17.97
CA GLN A 111 2.04 -1.33 -19.28
C GLN A 111 3.50 -1.73 -19.16
N MET A 112 3.88 -2.85 -19.74
CA MET A 112 5.28 -3.28 -19.83
C MET A 112 5.89 -2.86 -21.17
N ASP A 113 7.17 -2.52 -21.16
CA ASP A 113 7.92 -2.33 -22.40
C ASP A 113 8.17 -3.68 -23.09
N ARG A 114 8.51 -3.64 -24.39
CA ARG A 114 8.72 -4.88 -25.17
C ARG A 114 9.86 -5.75 -24.63
N SER A 115 10.84 -5.16 -23.96
CA SER A 115 11.98 -5.89 -23.40
C SER A 115 11.76 -6.35 -21.96
N LEU A 116 10.60 -6.04 -21.37
CA LEU A 116 10.26 -6.31 -19.98
C LEU A 116 11.27 -5.75 -18.96
N LYS A 117 12.04 -4.72 -19.34
CA LYS A 117 13.03 -4.05 -18.48
C LYS A 117 12.41 -2.91 -17.67
N SER A 118 11.20 -2.49 -18.03
CA SER A 118 10.47 -1.44 -17.34
C SER A 118 8.96 -1.65 -17.44
N ALA A 119 8.26 -1.26 -16.39
CA ALA A 119 6.82 -1.14 -16.36
C ALA A 119 6.43 0.32 -16.16
N THR A 120 5.30 0.73 -16.72
CA THR A 120 4.72 2.07 -16.55
C THR A 120 3.32 1.93 -15.99
N LEU A 121 3.07 2.50 -14.82
CA LEU A 121 1.74 2.62 -14.26
C LEU A 121 1.04 3.77 -14.99
N LEU A 122 0.04 3.42 -15.79
CA LEU A 122 -0.69 4.37 -16.63
C LEU A 122 -1.73 5.17 -15.84
N GLY A 123 -2.26 4.57 -14.77
CA GLY A 123 -3.34 5.14 -13.98
C GLY A 123 -4.17 4.05 -13.31
N PHE A 124 -5.31 4.44 -12.76
CA PHE A 124 -6.21 3.51 -12.09
C PHE A 124 -7.68 3.87 -12.28
N ILE A 125 -8.56 2.92 -12.00
CA ILE A 125 -10.01 3.13 -11.90
C ILE A 125 -10.59 2.39 -10.69
N PRO A 126 -11.50 3.02 -9.93
CA PRO A 126 -12.19 2.33 -8.83
C PRO A 126 -13.26 1.34 -9.31
N ASN A 127 -14.00 1.69 -10.36
CA ASN A 127 -15.13 0.91 -10.86
C ASN A 127 -14.74 0.23 -12.17
N PRO A 128 -14.71 -1.12 -12.24
CA PRO A 128 -14.37 -1.83 -13.45
C PRO A 128 -15.51 -1.72 -14.47
N ALA A 129 -15.15 -1.75 -15.75
CA ALA A 129 -16.08 -1.81 -16.87
C ALA A 129 -15.50 -2.69 -17.98
N ILE A 130 -16.37 -3.18 -18.86
CA ILE A 130 -15.95 -3.87 -20.08
C ILE A 130 -15.32 -2.84 -21.03
N ASP A 131 -14.17 -3.18 -21.61
CA ASP A 131 -13.48 -2.38 -22.63
C ASP A 131 -13.29 -0.91 -22.24
N LEU A 132 -12.71 -0.67 -21.06
CA LEU A 132 -12.49 0.67 -20.54
C LEU A 132 -11.38 1.39 -21.33
N PRO A 133 -11.64 2.52 -22.01
CA PRO A 133 -10.60 3.28 -22.69
C PRO A 133 -9.52 3.77 -21.71
N LEU A 134 -8.25 3.66 -22.08
CA LEU A 134 -7.14 4.12 -21.23
C LEU A 134 -7.18 5.63 -20.96
N SER A 135 -7.86 6.40 -21.81
CA SER A 135 -8.12 7.84 -21.61
C SER A 135 -9.02 8.14 -20.41
N GLN A 136 -9.77 7.17 -19.91
CA GLN A 136 -10.66 7.31 -18.75
C GLN A 136 -9.97 6.95 -17.43
N LEU A 137 -8.71 6.48 -17.48
CA LEU A 137 -7.94 6.21 -16.28
C LEU A 137 -7.73 7.50 -15.48
N ARG A 138 -7.91 7.41 -14.17
CA ARG A 138 -7.45 8.45 -13.25
C ARG A 138 -5.92 8.41 -13.20
N SER A 139 -5.29 9.58 -13.10
CA SER A 139 -3.83 9.67 -13.01
C SER A 139 -3.32 8.90 -11.79
N ILE A 140 -2.17 8.23 -11.94
CA ILE A 140 -1.61 7.40 -10.88
C ILE A 140 -1.28 8.20 -9.61
N ASP A 141 -0.99 9.49 -9.76
CA ASP A 141 -0.70 10.40 -8.64
C ASP A 141 -1.92 10.67 -7.75
N GLN A 142 -3.13 10.38 -8.23
CA GLN A 142 -4.35 10.48 -7.43
C GLN A 142 -4.63 9.22 -6.60
N LEU A 143 -3.87 8.14 -6.80
CA LEU A 143 -4.06 6.88 -6.07
C LEU A 143 -3.87 7.04 -4.55
N PRO A 144 -2.85 7.75 -4.03
CA PRO A 144 -2.65 7.89 -2.59
C PRO A 144 -3.81 8.60 -1.89
N ASP A 145 -4.30 9.68 -2.50
CA ASP A 145 -5.45 10.43 -1.99
C ASP A 145 -6.72 9.57 -2.01
N PHE A 146 -6.93 8.85 -3.11
CA PHE A 146 -8.05 7.92 -3.25
C PHE A 146 -8.01 6.83 -2.17
N LEU A 147 -6.86 6.19 -1.96
CA LEU A 147 -6.68 5.15 -0.94
C LEU A 147 -6.93 5.69 0.47
N SER A 148 -6.48 6.91 0.75
CA SER A 148 -6.67 7.57 2.05
C SER A 148 -8.15 7.87 2.31
N GLN A 149 -8.86 8.39 1.31
CA GLN A 149 -10.30 8.64 1.38
C GLN A 149 -11.10 7.35 1.53
N PHE A 150 -10.74 6.31 0.78
CA PHE A 150 -11.37 4.99 0.88
C PHE A 150 -11.21 4.40 2.28
N ALA A 151 -10.00 4.49 2.86
CA ALA A 151 -9.75 4.04 4.23
C ALA A 151 -10.60 4.82 5.24
N GLN A 152 -10.70 6.14 5.13
CA GLN A 152 -11.51 6.98 6.03
C GLN A 152 -13.01 6.64 6.00
N GLN A 153 -13.54 6.32 4.83
CA GLN A 153 -14.96 5.97 4.67
C GLN A 153 -15.29 4.55 5.14
N ASN A 154 -14.33 3.63 5.09
CA ASN A 154 -14.52 2.22 5.42
C ASN A 154 -13.92 1.81 6.77
N LEU A 155 -13.28 2.73 7.49
CA LEU A 155 -12.85 2.50 8.88
C LEU A 155 -14.10 2.36 9.78
N PRO A 156 -14.18 1.35 10.66
CA PRO A 156 -15.20 1.32 11.69
C PRO A 156 -15.11 2.60 12.52
N MET A 157 -16.27 3.20 12.80
CA MET A 157 -16.53 4.53 13.37
C MET A 157 -15.96 4.79 14.78
N ASN A 158 -14.90 4.09 15.19
CA ASN A 158 -14.41 4.03 16.56
C ASN A 158 -12.89 4.29 16.69
N ARG A 159 -12.31 5.14 15.84
CA ARG A 159 -11.01 5.74 16.13
C ARG A 159 -11.22 7.15 16.66
N SER A 160 -10.84 7.38 17.91
CA SER A 160 -10.76 8.72 18.45
C SER A 160 -9.72 9.49 17.63
N PHE A 161 -10.18 10.51 16.94
CA PHE A 161 -9.27 11.44 16.28
C PHE A 161 -8.54 12.18 17.38
N ILE A 162 -7.21 12.00 17.47
CA ILE A 162 -6.39 12.77 18.40
C ILE A 162 -6.51 14.23 17.99
N ASN A 163 -7.23 15.00 18.79
CA ASN A 163 -7.33 16.43 18.55
C ASN A 163 -6.02 17.09 18.98
N LEU A 164 -5.15 17.40 18.01
CA LEU A 164 -3.83 17.98 18.25
C LEU A 164 -3.88 19.31 19.02
N ARG A 165 -5.00 20.05 18.91
CA ARG A 165 -5.21 21.27 19.69
C ARG A 165 -5.41 20.94 21.17
N ASN A 166 -6.29 19.97 21.46
CA ASN A 166 -6.52 19.51 22.84
C ASN A 166 -5.25 18.85 23.42
N TRP A 167 -4.46 18.17 22.59
CA TRP A 167 -3.17 17.60 22.96
C TRP A 167 -2.13 18.67 23.36
N LEU A 168 -2.02 19.74 22.56
CA LEU A 168 -1.20 20.92 22.89
C LEU A 168 -1.69 21.64 24.17
N GLU A 169 -3.00 21.59 24.43
CA GLU A 169 -3.65 22.18 25.60
C GLU A 169 -3.65 21.26 26.84
N GLY A 170 -3.06 20.06 26.75
CA GLY A 170 -2.87 19.16 27.90
C GLY A 170 -4.09 18.29 28.27
N ALA A 171 -5.07 18.18 27.37
CA ALA A 171 -6.20 17.26 27.53
C ALA A 171 -5.89 15.92 26.86
N PHE A 172 -5.86 14.83 27.66
CA PHE A 172 -5.45 13.50 27.20
C PHE A 172 -6.65 12.60 26.89
N GLU A 173 -6.57 11.90 25.75
CA GLU A 173 -7.45 10.78 25.42
C GLU A 173 -6.90 9.45 25.99
N THR A 174 -7.75 8.43 26.08
CA THR A 174 -7.41 7.11 26.63
C THR A 174 -6.18 6.49 25.93
N GLY A 175 -5.13 6.19 26.70
CA GLY A 175 -3.89 5.58 26.21
C GLY A 175 -2.69 6.52 26.03
N TRP A 176 -2.84 7.82 26.29
CA TRP A 176 -1.73 8.79 26.40
C TRP A 176 -1.47 9.14 27.86
N GLN A 177 -0.19 9.31 28.23
CA GLN A 177 0.25 9.64 29.59
C GLN A 177 1.23 10.82 29.55
N SER A 178 1.43 11.52 30.68
CA SER A 178 2.47 12.54 30.76
C SER A 178 3.87 11.90 30.69
N LEU A 179 4.85 12.65 30.19
CA LEU A 179 6.23 12.18 30.09
C LEU A 179 6.81 11.81 31.46
N GLU A 180 6.44 12.56 32.49
CA GLU A 180 6.86 12.33 33.88
C GLU A 180 6.41 10.94 34.36
N SER A 181 5.15 10.57 34.12
CA SER A 181 4.63 9.24 34.48
C SER A 181 5.25 8.10 33.65
N ALA A 182 5.64 8.35 32.40
CA ALA A 182 6.30 7.35 31.56
C ALA A 182 7.78 7.12 31.94
N LEU A 183 8.47 8.16 32.44
CA LEU A 183 9.88 8.09 32.84
C LEU A 183 10.08 7.52 34.26
N GLU A 184 9.08 7.63 35.14
CA GLU A 184 9.13 7.03 36.49
C GLU A 184 9.19 5.49 36.45
N MET A 185 8.75 4.84 35.36
CA MET A 185 8.72 3.39 35.23
C MET A 185 10.07 2.75 34.85
N ASN A 186 11.10 3.53 34.51
CA ASN A 186 12.37 2.95 34.12
C ASN A 186 13.52 3.86 34.58
N GLN A 187 14.19 3.48 35.67
CA GLN A 187 15.49 4.02 36.05
C GLN A 187 16.53 3.61 35.00
N LEU A 188 16.45 4.20 33.80
CA LEU A 188 17.39 3.97 32.72
C LEU A 188 18.67 4.75 32.99
N GLN A 189 19.74 3.99 33.12
CA GLN A 189 21.12 4.48 33.18
C GLN A 189 21.40 5.35 31.96
N ALA A 190 21.94 6.55 32.20
CA ALA A 190 22.09 7.60 31.20
C ALA A 190 22.90 7.14 29.97
N ILE A 191 22.29 7.25 28.79
CA ILE A 191 22.97 7.10 27.50
C ILE A 191 23.62 8.45 27.17
N ALA A 192 24.95 8.51 27.16
CA ALA A 192 25.68 9.71 26.79
C ALA A 192 25.75 9.86 25.26
N VAL A 193 24.93 10.75 24.70
CA VAL A 193 25.04 11.20 23.31
C VAL A 193 25.97 12.41 23.25
N ARG A 194 27.12 12.28 22.57
CA ARG A 194 28.00 13.42 22.28
C ARG A 194 27.53 14.12 21.01
N GLY A 195 26.76 15.17 21.18
CA GLY A 195 26.40 16.13 20.13
C GLY A 195 26.22 17.50 20.77
N GLU A 196 27.22 18.36 20.63
CA GLU A 196 27.14 19.77 21.02
C GLU A 196 26.19 20.49 20.07
N GLU A 197 24.97 20.75 20.54
CA GLU A 197 24.19 21.97 20.28
C GLU A 197 22.97 21.96 21.22
N ARG A 198 23.02 22.78 22.27
CA ARG A 198 21.94 22.92 23.26
C ARG A 198 20.80 23.74 22.66
N HIS A 199 19.98 23.13 21.81
CA HIS A 199 18.58 23.53 21.74
C HIS A 199 17.85 22.88 22.91
N GLU A 200 17.29 23.69 23.79
CA GLU A 200 16.47 23.29 24.93
C GLU A 200 15.13 22.75 24.39
N ILE A 201 15.17 21.57 23.79
CA ILE A 201 13.96 20.87 23.35
C ILE A 201 13.29 20.36 24.62
N SER A 202 12.38 21.15 25.17
CA SER A 202 11.48 20.75 26.25
C SER A 202 10.51 19.71 25.67
N VAL A 203 10.94 18.46 25.60
CA VAL A 203 10.05 17.33 25.33
C VAL A 203 9.17 17.20 26.57
N ARG A 204 7.88 17.47 26.43
CA ARG A 204 6.92 17.45 27.56
C ARG A 204 6.07 16.18 27.60
N GLN A 205 6.03 15.42 26.51
CA GLN A 205 5.00 14.41 26.28
C GLN A 205 5.56 13.24 25.45
N ALA A 206 5.20 12.01 25.80
CA ALA A 206 5.59 10.79 25.09
C ALA A 206 4.48 9.73 25.14
N LYS A 207 4.51 8.80 24.18
CA LYS A 207 3.67 7.59 24.21
C LYS A 207 4.55 6.38 24.43
N LEU A 208 4.26 5.62 25.48
CA LEU A 208 4.88 4.32 25.67
C LEU A 208 4.32 3.36 24.60
N ILE A 209 5.19 2.85 23.75
CA ILE A 209 4.84 1.82 22.78
C ILE A 209 5.33 0.50 23.36
N ASP A 210 4.41 -0.37 23.75
CA ASP A 210 4.74 -1.74 24.12
C ASP A 210 5.11 -2.52 22.85
N LEU A 211 6.40 -2.82 22.70
CA LEU A 211 6.91 -3.53 21.53
C LEU A 211 6.54 -5.03 21.56
N ALA A 212 6.11 -5.58 22.69
CA ALA A 212 5.69 -6.98 22.78
C ALA A 212 4.29 -7.22 22.18
N SER A 213 3.40 -6.23 22.25
CA SER A 213 2.06 -6.29 21.64
C SER A 213 2.06 -6.07 20.13
N ILE A 214 3.14 -5.53 19.56
CA ILE A 214 3.31 -5.40 18.10
C ILE A 214 3.43 -6.78 17.43
N TRP A 215 3.90 -7.80 18.16
CA TRP A 215 4.09 -9.16 17.64
C TRP A 215 2.84 -10.04 17.86
N ALA A 216 1.82 -9.52 18.56
CA ALA A 216 0.59 -10.23 18.88
C ALA A 216 -0.60 -9.88 17.96
N ILE A 217 -0.43 -8.91 17.07
CA ILE A 217 -1.45 -8.50 16.10
C ILE A 217 -1.13 -9.16 14.76
N ASP A 218 -1.66 -10.38 14.57
CA ASP A 218 -2.61 -10.69 13.51
C ASP A 218 -2.65 -12.20 13.21
N ARG A 219 -3.58 -12.91 13.84
CA ARG A 219 -3.99 -14.27 13.48
C ARG A 219 -5.45 -14.29 13.04
N SER A 220 -5.99 -13.15 12.61
CA SER A 220 -7.44 -12.92 12.58
C SER A 220 -8.07 -13.09 11.20
N CYS A 221 -7.28 -13.14 10.12
CA CYS A 221 -7.84 -13.18 8.77
C CYS A 221 -8.21 -14.59 8.25
N CYS A 222 -7.88 -15.66 8.98
CA CYS A 222 -8.29 -17.03 8.62
C CYS A 222 -9.38 -17.56 9.55
N ARG A 223 -10.63 -17.16 9.32
CA ARG A 223 -11.79 -17.91 9.83
C ARG A 223 -12.92 -17.96 8.81
N TRP A 224 -12.76 -18.82 7.82
CA TRP A 224 -13.89 -19.36 7.07
C TRP A 224 -14.26 -20.73 7.63
N GLN A 225 -15.49 -20.81 8.15
CA GLN A 225 -16.16 -22.02 8.63
C GLN A 225 -16.37 -23.00 7.48
N LEU A 226 -15.77 -24.18 7.60
CA LEU A 226 -16.17 -25.36 6.84
C LEU A 226 -17.49 -25.89 7.43
N ARG A 227 -18.52 -25.98 6.59
CA ARG A 227 -19.59 -26.96 6.73
C ARG A 227 -19.23 -28.18 5.90
#